data_AF-A0A9P3G373-F1
#
_entry.id   AF-A0A9P3G373-F1
#
_cell.length_a   1.000
_cell.length_b   1.000
_cell.length_c   1.000
_cell.angle_alpha   90.00
_cell.angle_beta   90.00
_cell.angle_gamma   90.00
#
_symmetry.space_group_name_H-M   'P 1'
#
loop_
_entity.id
_entity.type
_entity.pdbx_description
1 polymer ?
#
loop_
_entity_poly.entity_id
_entity_poly.type
_entity_poly.pdbx_seq_one_letter_code
_entity_poly.pdbx_strand_id
1 'polypeptide(L)'
;MATPLLRDFPELSHLTREDLEDLLADPVYFQAVFHSLDKVKALYQGQAELGTANEAIAKNNLALQEPLYKLRSDTKDAFDEAKRLEARWKEVEREQRELYQRHEPQFLLMRLKHATTAQDDLSEATASRFIKSAPDAAQNGKDIDDFVKEFRELRRTYHRRVILGDRWTMGDVAGFN
;
A
#
# COMPACT_ATOMS: atom_id res chain seq x y z
N MET A 1 16.06 83.80 -13.75
CA MET A 1 15.93 82.91 -14.92
C MET A 1 16.36 81.52 -14.50
N ALA A 2 15.52 80.51 -14.68
CA ALA A 2 15.89 79.13 -14.32
C ALA A 2 16.97 78.63 -15.29
N THR A 3 18.16 78.34 -14.78
CA THR A 3 19.24 77.73 -15.56
C THR A 3 18.87 76.28 -15.89
N PRO A 4 19.43 75.68 -16.97
CA PRO A 4 19.20 74.28 -17.33
C PRO A 4 19.44 73.32 -16.15
N LEU A 5 20.46 73.60 -15.33
CA LEU A 5 20.78 72.83 -14.12
C LEU A 5 19.62 72.83 -13.11
N LEU A 6 18.97 73.97 -12.87
CA LEU A 6 17.86 74.08 -11.91
C LEU A 6 16.55 73.48 -12.44
N ARG A 7 16.45 73.27 -13.76
CA ARG A 7 15.33 72.55 -14.37
C ARG A 7 15.44 71.04 -14.16
N ASP A 8 16.66 70.50 -14.29
CA ASP A 8 16.91 69.07 -14.13
C ASP A 8 17.08 68.69 -12.65
N PHE A 9 17.56 69.63 -11.83
CA PHE A 9 17.76 69.48 -10.38
C PHE A 9 17.05 70.61 -9.62
N PRO A 10 15.71 70.58 -9.54
CA PRO A 10 14.92 71.61 -8.84
C PRO A 10 15.25 71.67 -7.34
N GLU A 11 15.82 70.59 -6.80
CA GLU A 11 16.24 70.47 -5.40
C GLU A 11 17.44 71.35 -5.08
N LEU A 12 18.13 71.92 -6.09
CA LEU A 12 19.20 72.91 -5.90
C LEU A 12 18.70 74.36 -5.94
N SER A 13 17.41 74.60 -6.23
CA SER A 13 16.88 75.95 -6.47
C SER A 13 16.81 76.86 -5.24
N HIS A 14 16.89 76.28 -4.04
CA HIS A 14 16.87 77.01 -2.77
C HIS A 14 18.28 77.34 -2.25
N LEU A 15 19.33 76.83 -2.90
CA LEU A 15 20.72 77.05 -2.51
C LEU A 15 21.28 78.32 -3.18
N THR A 16 22.09 79.08 -2.45
CA THR A 16 22.77 80.26 -2.99
C THR A 16 23.98 79.86 -3.83
N ARG A 17 24.57 80.82 -4.53
CA ARG A 17 25.80 80.58 -5.31
C ARG A 17 26.98 80.18 -4.42
N GLU A 18 27.13 80.82 -3.26
CA GLU A 18 28.16 80.47 -2.28
C GLU A 18 27.93 79.05 -1.77
N ASP A 19 26.68 78.67 -1.45
CA ASP A 19 26.35 77.30 -1.05
C ASP A 19 26.70 76.26 -2.14
N LEU A 20 26.51 76.60 -3.42
CA LEU A 20 26.86 75.71 -4.54
C LEU A 20 28.37 75.59 -4.77
N GLU A 21 29.12 76.67 -4.52
CA GLU A 21 30.59 76.67 -4.58
C GLU A 21 31.17 75.87 -3.40
N ASP A 22 30.59 76.02 -2.20
CA ASP A 22 30.93 75.22 -1.02
C ASP A 22 30.55 73.73 -1.20
N LEU A 23 29.41 73.44 -1.84
CA LEU A 23 29.01 72.07 -2.19
C LEU A 23 29.99 71.38 -3.14
N LEU A 24 30.65 72.14 -4.02
CA LEU A 24 31.67 71.63 -4.93
C LEU A 24 33.05 71.51 -4.25
N ALA A 25 33.34 72.36 -3.27
CA ALA A 25 34.62 72.41 -2.58
C ALA A 25 34.71 71.47 -1.37
N ASP A 26 33.60 71.18 -0.69
CA ASP A 26 33.51 70.30 0.48
C ASP A 26 32.74 69.00 0.17
N PRO A 27 33.45 67.86 0.02
CA PRO A 27 32.83 66.56 -0.20
C PRO A 27 31.89 66.10 0.94
N VAL A 28 32.15 66.53 2.18
CA VAL A 28 31.33 66.16 3.35
C VAL A 28 30.00 66.91 3.29
N TYR A 29 30.04 68.20 2.96
CA TYR A 29 28.83 68.99 2.77
C TYR A 29 27.99 68.47 1.59
N PHE A 30 28.62 68.11 0.47
CA PHE A 30 27.94 67.45 -0.64
C PHE A 30 27.22 66.17 -0.21
N GLN A 31 27.90 65.27 0.52
CA GLN A 31 27.30 64.03 1.01
C GLN A 31 26.12 64.30 1.95
N ALA A 32 26.22 65.28 2.84
CA ALA A 32 25.14 65.66 3.74
C ALA A 32 23.90 66.14 2.97
N VAL A 33 24.08 67.01 1.96
CA VAL A 33 22.98 67.47 1.09
C VAL A 33 22.42 66.33 0.25
N PHE A 34 23.26 65.46 -0.33
CA PHE A 34 22.83 64.29 -1.10
C PHE A 34 21.97 63.33 -0.27
N HIS A 35 22.39 63.01 0.95
CA HIS A 35 21.61 62.17 1.88
C HIS A 35 20.37 62.88 2.46
N SER A 36 20.29 64.20 2.35
CA SER A 36 19.10 64.96 2.74
C SER A 36 17.97 64.88 1.69
N LEU A 37 18.29 64.56 0.44
CA LEU A 37 17.30 64.48 -0.66
C LEU A 37 16.27 63.37 -0.40
N ASP A 38 14.99 63.69 -0.58
CA ASP A 38 13.90 62.75 -0.29
C ASP A 38 13.96 61.49 -1.14
N LYS A 39 14.37 61.62 -2.41
CA LYS A 39 14.58 60.47 -3.31
C LYS A 39 15.66 59.52 -2.77
N VAL A 40 16.74 60.08 -2.24
CA VAL A 40 17.87 59.30 -1.71
C VAL A 40 17.48 58.61 -0.41
N LYS A 41 16.76 59.30 0.49
CA LYS A 41 16.18 58.71 1.69
C LYS A 41 15.21 57.58 1.37
N ALA A 42 14.30 57.79 0.42
CA ALA A 42 13.35 56.77 -0.03
C ALA A 42 14.05 55.55 -0.62
N LEU A 43 15.13 55.74 -1.38
CA LEU A 43 15.95 54.64 -1.90
C LEU A 43 16.61 53.83 -0.77
N TYR A 44 17.24 54.50 0.21
CA TYR A 44 17.85 53.80 1.35
C TYR A 44 16.82 53.06 2.20
N GLN A 45 15.66 53.68 2.42
CA GLN A 45 14.56 53.04 3.14
C GLN A 45 14.06 51.80 2.38
N GLY A 46 13.81 51.91 1.07
CA GLY A 46 13.41 50.77 0.26
C GLY A 46 14.46 49.66 0.22
N GLN A 47 15.75 50.01 0.17
CA GLN A 47 16.84 49.02 0.25
C GLN A 47 16.82 48.29 1.61
N ALA A 48 16.66 49.02 2.71
CA ALA A 48 16.61 48.43 4.04
C ALA A 48 15.39 47.50 4.20
N GLU A 49 14.22 47.94 3.75
CA GLU A 49 12.99 47.16 3.77
C GLU A 49 13.15 45.85 2.97
N LEU A 50 13.68 45.93 1.74
CA LEU A 50 13.97 44.74 0.92
C LEU A 50 15.01 43.81 1.58
N GLY A 51 16.03 44.38 2.22
CA GLY A 51 17.02 43.62 2.98
C GLY A 51 16.38 42.82 4.11
N THR A 52 15.55 43.47 4.93
CA THR A 52 14.85 42.82 6.04
C THR A 52 13.86 41.75 5.56
N ALA A 53 13.14 42.02 4.46
CA ALA A 53 12.21 41.06 3.87
C ALA A 53 12.93 39.81 3.35
N ASN A 54 14.05 40.00 2.64
CA ASN A 54 14.88 38.88 2.16
C ASN A 54 15.46 38.06 3.32
N GLU A 55 15.94 38.72 4.37
CA GLU A 55 16.44 38.03 5.56
C GLU A 55 15.35 37.22 6.25
N ALA A 56 14.13 37.77 6.38
CA ALA A 56 12.99 37.06 6.94
C ALA A 56 12.62 35.81 6.12
N ILE A 57 12.61 35.92 4.78
CA ILE A 57 12.36 34.79 3.88
C ILE A 57 13.46 33.73 4.04
N ALA A 58 14.72 34.13 4.08
CA ALA A 58 15.85 33.21 4.25
C ALA A 58 15.77 32.46 5.58
N LYS A 59 15.44 33.16 6.68
CA LYS A 59 15.24 32.53 8.00
C LYS A 59 14.10 31.53 7.98
N ASN A 60 12.98 31.85 7.33
CA ASN A 60 11.85 30.94 7.22
C ASN A 60 12.22 29.69 6.39
N ASN A 61 12.89 29.88 5.25
CA ASN A 61 13.35 28.76 4.42
C ASN A 61 14.29 27.81 5.19
N LEU A 62 15.22 28.35 5.97
CA LEU A 62 16.11 27.57 6.82
C LEU A 62 15.34 26.84 7.94
N ALA A 63 14.38 27.51 8.56
CA ALA A 63 13.55 26.91 9.61
C ALA A 63 12.67 25.75 9.08
N LEU A 64 12.21 25.84 7.83
CA LEU A 64 11.41 24.79 7.19
C LEU A 64 12.24 23.63 6.64
N GLN A 65 13.56 23.81 6.45
CA GLN A 65 14.41 22.81 5.82
C GLN A 65 14.43 21.49 6.60
N GLU A 66 14.77 21.52 7.88
CA GLU A 66 14.84 20.34 8.74
C GLU A 66 13.50 19.59 8.89
N PRO A 67 12.37 20.25 9.21
CA PRO A 67 11.09 19.54 9.31
C PRO A 67 10.64 18.94 7.98
N LEU A 68 10.95 19.58 6.83
CA LEU A 68 10.66 18.99 5.51
C LEU A 68 11.52 17.74 5.22
N TYR A 69 12.81 17.76 5.59
CA TYR A 69 13.64 16.57 5.47
C TYR A 69 13.15 15.42 6.36
N LYS A 70 12.76 15.73 7.59
CA LYS A 70 12.20 14.75 8.52
C LYS A 70 10.89 14.17 7.98
N LEU A 71 9.94 15.01 7.58
CA LEU A 71 8.67 14.57 7.00
C LEU A 71 8.89 13.68 5.76
N ARG A 72 9.86 14.04 4.91
CA ARG A 72 10.23 13.23 3.74
C ARG A 72 10.79 11.86 4.14
N SER A 73 11.64 11.81 5.17
CA SER A 73 12.18 10.55 5.70
C SER A 73 11.08 9.68 6.27
N ASP A 74 10.25 10.24 7.16
CA ASP A 74 9.15 9.52 7.82
C ASP A 74 8.15 8.96 6.79
N THR A 75 7.84 9.76 5.75
CA THR A 75 6.96 9.33 4.65
C THR A 75 7.58 8.18 3.85
N LYS A 76 8.89 8.23 3.59
CA LYS A 76 9.60 7.17 2.89
C LYS A 76 9.59 5.88 3.71
N ASP A 77 9.91 5.97 4.99
CA ASP A 77 9.96 4.80 5.88
C ASP A 77 8.58 4.14 6.01
N ALA A 78 7.52 4.95 6.14
CA ALA A 78 6.14 4.45 6.15
C ALA A 78 5.73 3.79 4.83
N PHE A 79 6.15 4.35 3.69
CA PHE A 79 5.90 3.76 2.37
C PHE A 79 6.63 2.43 2.18
N ASP A 80 7.91 2.38 2.54
CA ASP A 80 8.74 1.18 2.45
C ASP A 80 8.16 0.06 3.34
N GLU A 81 7.68 0.40 4.54
CA GLU A 81 7.00 -0.53 5.44
C GLU A 81 5.68 -1.04 4.84
N ALA A 82 4.86 -0.14 4.29
CA ALA A 82 3.61 -0.54 3.64
C ALA A 82 3.87 -1.49 2.46
N LYS A 83 4.92 -1.24 1.67
CA LYS A 83 5.31 -2.12 0.56
C LYS A 83 5.78 -3.49 1.04
N ARG A 84 6.54 -3.53 2.13
CA ARG A 84 6.95 -4.79 2.77
C ARG A 84 5.76 -5.59 3.26
N LEU A 85 4.80 -4.93 3.92
CA LEU A 85 3.57 -5.58 4.40
C LEU A 85 2.70 -6.07 3.24
N GLU A 86 2.60 -5.31 2.14
CA GLU A 86 1.88 -5.73 0.93
C GLU A 86 2.50 -7.01 0.33
N ALA A 87 3.83 -7.09 0.27
CA ALA A 87 4.52 -8.29 -0.21
C ALA A 87 4.24 -9.49 0.70
N ARG A 88 4.38 -9.31 2.03
CA ARG A 88 4.10 -10.35 3.02
C ARG A 88 2.64 -10.81 2.97
N TRP A 89 1.70 -9.90 2.75
CA TRP A 89 0.28 -10.24 2.61
C TRP A 89 0.04 -11.22 1.45
N LYS A 90 0.66 -10.98 0.29
CA LYS A 90 0.53 -11.87 -0.88
C LYS A 90 1.06 -13.28 -0.59
N GLU A 91 2.15 -13.39 0.19
CA GLU A 91 2.69 -14.68 0.61
C GLU A 91 1.72 -15.43 1.53
N VAL A 92 1.21 -14.74 2.57
CA VAL A 92 0.26 -15.33 3.53
C VAL A 92 -1.05 -15.71 2.85
N GLU A 93 -1.56 -14.89 1.93
CA GLU A 93 -2.77 -15.19 1.16
C GLU A 93 -2.59 -16.45 0.30
N ARG A 94 -1.42 -16.62 -0.33
CA ARG A 94 -1.08 -17.82 -1.10
C ARG A 94 -1.05 -19.05 -0.18
N GLU A 95 -0.35 -18.96 0.95
CA GLU A 95 -0.28 -20.06 1.93
C GLU A 95 -1.67 -20.44 2.46
N GLN A 96 -2.49 -19.44 2.78
CA GLN A 96 -3.87 -19.66 3.18
C GLN A 96 -4.64 -20.39 2.07
N ARG A 97 -4.57 -19.91 0.82
CA ARG A 97 -5.28 -20.55 -0.30
C ARG A 97 -4.85 -22.01 -0.50
N GLU A 98 -3.56 -22.31 -0.39
CA GLU A 98 -3.02 -23.67 -0.49
C GLU A 98 -3.53 -24.60 0.63
N LEU A 99 -3.62 -24.10 1.86
CA LEU A 99 -4.17 -24.85 2.99
C LEU A 99 -5.68 -25.08 2.82
N TYR A 100 -6.42 -24.02 2.48
CA TYR A 100 -7.87 -24.07 2.38
C TYR A 100 -8.36 -24.85 1.16
N GLN A 101 -7.60 -24.90 0.06
CA GLN A 101 -7.96 -25.66 -1.14
C GLN A 101 -8.31 -27.12 -0.84
N ARG A 102 -7.67 -27.74 0.17
CA ARG A 102 -7.91 -29.13 0.58
C ARG A 102 -9.20 -29.31 1.40
N HIS A 103 -9.75 -28.21 1.89
CA HIS A 103 -10.97 -28.15 2.70
C HIS A 103 -12.11 -27.46 1.96
N GLU A 104 -11.88 -26.99 0.74
CA GLU A 104 -12.91 -26.45 -0.14
C GLU A 104 -14.02 -27.50 -0.36
N PRO A 105 -15.31 -27.11 -0.28
CA PRO A 105 -16.43 -28.04 -0.43
C PRO A 105 -16.35 -28.86 -1.73
N GLN A 106 -15.88 -28.25 -2.82
CA GLN A 106 -15.70 -28.93 -4.11
C GLN A 106 -14.62 -30.01 -4.05
N PHE A 107 -13.50 -29.72 -3.38
CA PHE A 107 -12.41 -30.69 -3.21
C PHE A 107 -12.82 -31.84 -2.30
N LEU A 108 -13.54 -31.55 -1.20
CA LEU A 108 -14.09 -32.57 -0.32
C LEU A 108 -15.12 -33.45 -1.03
N LEU A 109 -15.99 -32.88 -1.85
CA LEU A 109 -16.94 -33.63 -2.67
C LEU A 109 -16.24 -34.51 -3.71
N MET A 110 -15.19 -33.99 -4.37
CA MET A 110 -14.34 -34.77 -5.29
C MET A 110 -13.68 -35.95 -4.57
N ARG A 111 -13.12 -35.74 -3.37
CA ARG A 111 -12.58 -36.82 -2.54
C ARG A 111 -13.63 -37.84 -2.12
N LEU A 112 -14.85 -37.40 -1.77
CA LEU A 112 -15.96 -38.29 -1.46
C LEU A 112 -16.30 -39.17 -2.66
N LYS A 113 -16.40 -38.60 -3.87
CA LYS A 113 -16.66 -39.35 -5.11
C LYS A 113 -15.58 -40.41 -5.37
N HIS A 114 -14.30 -40.05 -5.25
CA HIS A 114 -13.21 -41.03 -5.39
C HIS A 114 -13.28 -42.14 -4.34
N ALA A 115 -13.57 -41.80 -3.08
CA ALA A 115 -13.73 -42.80 -2.03
C ALA A 115 -14.96 -43.69 -2.26
N THR A 116 -16.01 -43.19 -2.92
CA THR A 116 -17.16 -43.99 -3.34
C THR A 116 -16.77 -44.98 -4.44
N THR A 117 -16.09 -44.53 -5.49
CA THR A 117 -15.60 -45.41 -6.57
C THR A 117 -14.65 -46.48 -6.04
N ALA A 118 -13.67 -46.11 -5.22
CA ALA A 118 -12.74 -47.08 -4.62
C ALA A 118 -13.46 -48.11 -3.72
N GLN A 119 -14.57 -47.73 -3.08
CA GLN A 119 -15.39 -48.64 -2.29
C GLN A 119 -16.17 -49.62 -3.18
N ASP A 120 -16.67 -49.15 -4.32
CA ASP A 120 -17.34 -49.98 -5.32
C ASP A 120 -16.36 -51.02 -5.87
N ASP A 121 -15.19 -50.57 -6.35
CA ASP A 121 -14.11 -51.41 -6.86
C ASP A 121 -13.67 -52.46 -5.83
N LEU A 122 -13.55 -52.08 -4.55
CA LEU A 122 -13.22 -53.00 -3.47
C LEU A 122 -14.31 -54.06 -3.26
N SER A 123 -15.59 -53.66 -3.33
CA SER A 123 -16.70 -54.60 -3.20
C SER A 123 -16.75 -55.59 -4.37
N GLU A 124 -16.53 -55.11 -5.60
CA GLU A 124 -16.46 -55.93 -6.81
C GLU A 124 -15.26 -56.89 -6.80
N ALA A 125 -14.10 -56.41 -6.33
CA ALA A 125 -12.92 -57.27 -6.16
C ALA A 125 -13.16 -58.37 -5.12
N THR A 126 -13.86 -58.05 -4.02
CA THR A 126 -14.21 -59.02 -2.97
C THR A 126 -15.18 -60.07 -3.49
N ALA A 127 -16.23 -59.66 -4.22
CA ALA A 127 -17.15 -60.58 -4.88
C ALA A 127 -16.45 -61.48 -5.91
N SER A 128 -15.58 -60.87 -6.74
CA SER A 128 -14.80 -61.61 -7.75
C SER A 128 -13.86 -62.64 -7.13
N ARG A 129 -13.25 -62.34 -5.97
CA ARG A 129 -12.41 -63.29 -5.23
C ARG A 129 -13.24 -64.46 -4.70
N PHE A 130 -14.38 -64.18 -4.09
CA PHE A 130 -15.28 -65.20 -3.57
C PHE A 130 -15.78 -66.15 -4.66
N ILE A 131 -16.16 -65.62 -5.83
CA ILE A 131 -16.59 -66.44 -6.98
C ILE A 131 -15.45 -67.33 -7.48
N LYS A 132 -14.22 -66.83 -7.52
CA LYS A 132 -13.04 -67.61 -7.93
C LYS A 132 -12.69 -68.72 -6.93
N SER A 133 -12.95 -68.50 -5.63
CA SER A 133 -12.77 -69.51 -4.58
C SER A 133 -14.01 -70.40 -4.34
N ALA A 134 -15.10 -70.18 -5.08
CA ALA A 134 -16.36 -70.92 -4.90
C ALA A 134 -16.25 -72.46 -4.97
N PRO A 135 -15.35 -73.08 -5.76
CA PRO A 135 -15.16 -74.54 -5.74
C PRO A 135 -14.74 -75.08 -4.37
N ASP A 136 -13.95 -74.30 -3.61
CA ASP A 136 -13.42 -74.67 -2.30
C ASP A 136 -14.30 -74.15 -1.14
N ALA A 137 -14.93 -72.98 -1.31
CA ALA A 137 -15.78 -72.35 -0.30
C ALA A 137 -17.15 -73.02 -0.11
N ALA A 138 -17.67 -73.74 -1.12
CA ALA A 138 -18.94 -74.45 -1.03
C ALA A 138 -18.95 -75.60 0.00
N GLN A 139 -17.77 -76.05 0.45
CA GLN A 139 -17.62 -77.08 1.48
C GLN A 139 -17.56 -76.48 2.91
N ASN A 140 -17.27 -75.19 3.05
CA ASN A 140 -17.14 -74.48 4.31
C ASN A 140 -18.21 -73.38 4.44
N GLY A 141 -19.37 -73.72 5.00
CA GLY A 141 -20.47 -72.74 5.22
C GLY A 141 -20.06 -71.49 6.02
N LYS A 142 -19.01 -71.59 6.85
CA LYS A 142 -18.42 -70.45 7.57
C LYS A 142 -17.79 -69.41 6.63
N ASP A 143 -17.15 -69.84 5.54
CA ASP A 143 -16.53 -68.93 4.55
C ASP A 143 -17.59 -68.14 3.77
N ILE A 144 -18.77 -68.72 3.60
CA ILE A 144 -19.92 -68.06 2.97
C ILE A 144 -20.49 -66.97 3.89
N ASP A 145 -20.71 -67.30 5.17
CA ASP A 145 -21.25 -66.33 6.14
C ASP A 145 -20.30 -65.15 6.38
N ASP A 146 -18.98 -65.41 6.45
CA ASP A 146 -17.96 -64.38 6.60
C ASP A 146 -17.90 -63.47 5.36
N PHE A 147 -17.97 -64.04 4.15
CA PHE A 147 -18.08 -63.26 2.91
C PHE A 147 -19.34 -62.38 2.89
N VAL A 148 -20.51 -62.95 3.20
CA VAL A 148 -21.78 -62.20 3.19
C VAL A 148 -21.71 -61.04 4.17
N LYS A 149 -21.12 -61.24 5.34
CA LYS A 149 -20.92 -60.18 6.33
C LYS A 149 -19.99 -59.08 5.81
N GLU A 150 -18.82 -59.44 5.29
CA GLU A 150 -17.86 -58.48 4.74
C GLU A 150 -18.45 -57.68 3.58
N PHE A 151 -19.04 -58.38 2.60
CA PHE A 151 -19.62 -57.77 1.41
C PHE A 151 -20.76 -56.80 1.76
N ARG A 152 -21.64 -57.17 2.71
CA ARG A 152 -22.70 -56.30 3.20
C ARG A 152 -22.16 -55.02 3.83
N GLU A 153 -21.11 -55.09 4.64
CA GLU A 153 -20.50 -53.89 5.24
C GLU A 153 -19.84 -52.99 4.17
N LEU A 154 -19.19 -53.59 3.16
CA LEU A 154 -18.61 -52.85 2.04
C LEU A 154 -19.69 -52.10 1.24
N ARG A 155 -20.80 -52.78 0.89
CA ARG A 155 -21.92 -52.19 0.14
C ARG A 155 -22.70 -51.16 0.97
N ARG A 156 -22.83 -51.37 2.29
CA ARG A 156 -23.45 -50.37 3.19
C ARG A 156 -22.66 -49.06 3.17
N THR A 157 -21.34 -49.13 3.30
CA THR A 157 -20.46 -47.96 3.22
C THR A 157 -20.56 -47.26 1.87
N TYR A 158 -20.56 -48.03 0.77
CA TYR A 158 -20.75 -47.50 -0.58
C TYR A 158 -22.06 -46.71 -0.71
N HIS A 159 -23.20 -47.33 -0.42
CA HIS A 159 -24.51 -46.69 -0.58
C HIS A 159 -24.66 -45.47 0.34
N ARG A 160 -24.11 -45.51 1.55
CA ARG A 160 -24.08 -44.33 2.44
C ARG A 160 -23.33 -43.16 1.80
N ARG A 161 -22.17 -43.41 1.17
CA ARG A 161 -21.39 -42.37 0.49
C ARG A 161 -22.09 -41.85 -0.76
N VAL A 162 -22.78 -42.70 -1.52
CA VAL A 162 -23.61 -42.29 -2.68
C VAL A 162 -24.69 -41.31 -2.23
N ILE A 163 -25.50 -41.70 -1.24
CA ILE A 163 -26.58 -40.84 -0.70
C ILE A 163 -26.02 -39.52 -0.20
N LEU A 164 -24.89 -39.55 0.51
CA LEU A 164 -24.24 -38.33 0.99
C LEU A 164 -23.76 -37.44 -0.17
N GLY A 165 -23.16 -38.04 -1.21
CA GLY A 165 -22.69 -37.32 -2.39
C GLY A 165 -23.82 -36.67 -3.19
N ASP A 166 -24.96 -37.36 -3.32
CA ASP A 166 -26.14 -36.87 -4.02
C ASP A 166 -26.77 -35.70 -3.26
N ARG A 167 -26.97 -35.84 -1.93
CA ARG A 167 -27.48 -34.76 -1.08
C ARG A 167 -26.56 -33.54 -1.09
N TRP A 168 -25.25 -33.75 -1.04
CA TRP A 168 -24.27 -32.66 -1.16
C TRP A 168 -24.40 -31.95 -2.51
N THR A 169 -24.49 -32.70 -3.62
CA THR A 169 -24.65 -32.11 -4.97
C THR A 169 -25.96 -31.32 -5.10
N MET A 170 -27.01 -31.70 -4.37
CA MET A 170 -28.29 -30.99 -4.30
C MET A 170 -28.28 -29.78 -3.34
N GLY A 171 -27.19 -29.55 -2.61
CA GLY A 171 -27.07 -28.45 -1.63
C GLY A 171 -27.70 -28.73 -0.26
N ASP A 172 -28.19 -29.95 -0.02
CA ASP A 172 -28.80 -30.36 1.24
C ASP A 172 -27.76 -30.97 2.20
N VAL A 173 -26.88 -30.11 2.73
CA VAL A 173 -25.77 -30.51 3.64
C VAL A 173 -26.16 -30.38 5.12
N ALA A 174 -27.34 -29.84 5.44
CA ALA A 174 -27.75 -29.46 6.80
C ALA A 174 -28.25 -30.60 7.72
N GLY A 175 -28.18 -31.86 7.26
CA GLY A 175 -28.91 -32.98 7.89
C GLY A 175 -28.11 -33.96 8.75
N PHE A 176 -26.99 -33.56 9.36
CA PHE A 176 -26.22 -34.44 10.26
C PHE A 176 -25.70 -33.68 11.49
N ASN A 177 -26.62 -33.32 12.40
CA ASN A 177 -26.35 -33.19 13.84
C ASN A 177 -27.21 -34.23 14.56
#